data_AF-A0A847VGQ1-F1
#
_entry.id   AF-A0A847VGQ1-F1
#
_cell.length_a   1.000
_cell.length_b   1.000
_cell.length_c   1.000
_cell.angle_alpha   90.00
_cell.angle_beta   90.00
_cell.angle_gamma   90.00
#
_symmetry.space_group_name_H-M   'P 1'
#
loop_
_entity.id
_entity.type
_entity.pdbx_description
1 polymer ?
#
loop_
_entity_poly.entity_id
_entity_poly.type
_entity_poly.pdbx_seq_one_letter_code
_entity_poly.pdbx_strand_id
1 'polypeptide(L)' 'RAQRLAELRPLEQRWLRRQAELAGARHARLDEYRWLLEELRVGLFAQELRTAQPVSAKRLDKVWAQIDG' A
#
# COMPACT_ATOMS: atom_id res chain seq x y z
N ARG A 1 -7.85 17.14 -0.95
CA ARG A 1 -6.57 16.61 -0.39
C ARG A 1 -6.78 15.77 0.89
N ALA A 2 -7.59 16.23 1.85
CA ALA A 2 -7.85 15.50 3.11
C ALA A 2 -8.43 14.08 2.92
N GLN A 3 -9.42 13.91 2.03
CA GLN A 3 -10.04 12.59 1.77
C GLN A 3 -9.04 11.55 1.23
N ARG A 4 -8.16 11.95 0.29
CA ARG A 4 -7.12 11.06 -0.28
C ARG A 4 -6.12 10.61 0.79
N LEU A 5 -5.78 11.49 1.74
CA LEU A 5 -4.94 11.13 2.89
C LEU A 5 -5.69 10.22 3.87
N ALA A 6 -6.99 10.44 4.08
CA ALA A 6 -7.82 9.58 4.93
C ALA A 6 -7.90 8.15 4.38
N GLU A 7 -7.92 7.98 3.06
CA GLU A 7 -7.87 6.68 2.40
C GLU A 7 -6.49 6.02 2.50
N LEU A 8 -5.41 6.78 2.30
CA LEU A 8 -4.03 6.24 2.31
C LEU A 8 -3.55 5.82 3.71
N ARG A 9 -3.78 6.65 4.73
CA ARG A 9 -3.21 6.47 6.07
C ARG A 9 -3.44 5.08 6.70
N PRO A 10 -4.66 4.49 6.71
CA PRO A 10 -4.84 3.17 7.30
C PRO A 10 -4.06 2.07 6.55
N LEU A 11 -3.91 2.20 5.23
CA LEU A 11 -3.18 1.25 4.38
C LEU A 11 -1.66 1.29 4.64
N GLU A 12 -1.12 2.49 4.89
CA GLU A 12 0.29 2.71 5.26
C GLU A 12 0.57 2.25 6.70
N GLN A 13 -0.31 2.59 7.64
CA GLN A 13 -0.18 2.22 9.06
C GLN A 13 -0.15 0.71 9.26
N ARG A 14 -1.01 -0.06 8.58
CA ARG A 14 -0.99 -1.53 8.70
C ARG A 14 0.33 -2.12 8.16
N TRP A 15 0.85 -1.60 7.05
CA TRP A 15 2.13 -2.02 6.48
C TRP A 15 3.29 -1.74 7.44
N LEU A 16 3.36 -0.53 8.00
CA LEU A 16 4.40 -0.16 8.97
C LEU A 16 4.40 -1.08 10.20
N ARG A 17 3.22 -1.38 10.75
CA ARG A 17 3.10 -2.30 11.89
C ARG A 17 3.62 -3.70 11.55
N ARG A 18 3.21 -4.25 10.42
CA ARG A 18 3.65 -5.59 9.99
C ARG A 18 5.15 -5.64 9.69
N GLN A 19 5.71 -4.58 9.11
CA GLN A 19 7.15 -4.48 8.88
C GLN A 19 7.93 -4.47 10.21
N ALA A 20 7.43 -3.76 11.22
CA ALA A 20 8.03 -3.73 12.55
C ALA A 20 7.96 -5.10 13.25
N GLU A 21 6.84 -5.82 13.14
CA GLU A 21 6.68 -7.18 13.67
C GLU A 21 7.70 -8.17 13.09
N LEU A 22 8.04 -8.02 11.80
CA LEU A 22 9.02 -8.87 11.13
C LEU A 22 10.47 -8.52 11.50
N ALA A 23 10.71 -7.48 12.29
CA ALA A 23 12.05 -7.01 12.67
C ALA A 23 13.02 -6.84 11.47
N GLY A 24 12.47 -6.42 10.32
CA GLY A 24 13.24 -6.25 9.08
C GLY A 24 13.46 -7.53 8.27
N ALA A 25 12.89 -8.68 8.66
CA ALA A 25 12.86 -9.87 7.83
C ALA A 25 12.11 -9.60 6.52
N ARG A 26 12.66 -10.11 5.41
CA ARG A 26 12.05 -9.94 4.09
C ARG A 26 10.82 -10.83 3.96
N HIS A 27 9.73 -10.25 3.44
CA HIS A 27 8.50 -10.97 3.15
C HIS A 27 7.99 -10.57 1.76
N ALA A 28 8.06 -11.50 0.80
CA ALA A 28 7.83 -11.20 -0.62
C ALA A 28 6.48 -10.52 -0.89
N ARG A 29 5.38 -10.98 -0.27
CA ARG A 29 4.08 -10.32 -0.43
C ARG A 29 3.99 -8.94 0.24
N LEU A 30 4.78 -8.70 1.29
CA LEU A 30 4.83 -7.40 1.95
C LEU A 30 5.63 -6.40 1.10
N ASP A 31 6.66 -6.87 0.41
CA ASP A 31 7.39 -6.11 -0.61
C ASP A 31 6.49 -5.74 -1.80
N GLU A 32 5.66 -6.69 -2.28
CA GLU A 32 4.66 -6.42 -3.32
C GLU A 32 3.62 -5.40 -2.85
N TYR A 33 3.10 -5.57 -1.63
CA TYR A 33 2.15 -4.63 -1.03
C TYR A 33 2.73 -3.21 -0.97
N ARG A 34 4.01 -3.06 -0.60
CA ARG A 34 4.71 -1.77 -0.60
C ARG A 34 4.70 -1.12 -1.99
N TRP A 35 5.00 -1.88 -3.04
CA TRP A 35 4.96 -1.37 -4.41
C TRP A 35 3.57 -0.90 -4.82
N LEU A 36 2.52 -1.68 -4.51
CA LEU A 36 1.14 -1.29 -4.78
C LEU A 36 0.71 -0.04 -4.00
N LEU A 37 1.22 0.14 -2.77
CA LEU A 37 0.98 1.34 -1.97
C LEU A 37 1.57 2.58 -2.64
N GLU A 38 2.75 2.48 -3.24
CA GLU A 38 3.37 3.58 -4.01
C GLU A 38 2.57 3.90 -5.28
N GLU A 39 2.11 2.89 -6.03
CA GLU A 39 1.24 3.12 -7.20
C GLU A 39 -0.06 3.84 -6.81
N LEU A 40 -0.67 3.49 -5.66
CA LEU A 40 -1.82 4.22 -5.12
C LEU A 40 -1.46 5.67 -4.78
N ARG A 41 -0.31 5.92 -4.15
CA ARG A 41 0.16 7.28 -3.82
C ARG A 41 0.32 8.14 -5.08
N VAL A 42 0.95 7.59 -6.12
CA VAL A 42 1.08 8.28 -7.42
C VAL A 42 -0.30 8.56 -8.02
N GLY A 43 -1.22 7.59 -8.04
CA GLY A 43 -2.57 7.79 -8.55
C GLY A 43 -3.40 8.84 -7.79
N LEU A 44 -3.18 8.97 -6.47
CA LEU A 44 -3.88 9.94 -5.63
C LEU A 44 -3.28 11.36 -5.70
N PHE A 45 -1.96 11.49 -5.86
CA PHE A 45 -1.27 12.77 -5.66
C PHE A 45 -0.45 13.26 -6.85
N ALA A 46 -0.10 12.41 -7.80
CA ALA A 46 0.79 12.72 -8.92
C ALA A 46 0.31 12.10 -10.24
N GLN A 47 -0.94 12.38 -10.61
CA GLN A 47 -1.58 11.79 -11.79
C GLN A 47 -0.86 12.12 -13.11
N GLU A 48 -0.18 13.26 -13.17
CA GLU A 48 0.63 13.68 -14.33
C GLU A 48 1.82 12.74 -14.59
N LEU A 49 2.35 12.09 -13.55
CA LEU A 49 3.47 11.14 -13.67
C LEU A 49 3.05 9.79 -14.28
N ARG A 50 1.74 9.51 -14.35
CA ARG A 50 1.12 8.22 -14.72
C ARG A 50 1.56 7.07 -13.80
N THR A 51 0.70 6.07 -13.64
CA THR A 51 1.01 4.84 -12.89
C THR A 51 1.38 3.72 -13.85
N ALA A 52 2.22 2.78 -13.40
CA ALA A 52 2.50 1.58 -14.19
C ALA A 52 1.27 0.69 -14.30
N GLN A 53 0.46 0.65 -13.23
CA GLN A 53 -0.86 0.04 -13.22
C GLN A 53 -1.79 0.80 -12.29
N PRO A 54 -3.10 0.86 -12.59
CA PRO A 54 -4.05 1.44 -11.66
C PRO A 54 -4.16 0.58 -10.39
N VAL A 55 -3.97 1.21 -9.23
CA VAL A 55 -4.15 0.59 -7.91
C VAL A 55 -5.20 1.37 -7.12
N SER A 56 -6.06 0.64 -6.41
CA SER A 56 -7.08 1.17 -5.51
C SER A 56 -6.92 0.59 -4.10
N ALA A 57 -7.51 1.22 -3.09
CA ALA A 57 -7.55 0.70 -1.72
C ALA A 57 -8.09 -0.75 -1.67
N LYS A 58 -9.17 -1.03 -2.42
CA LYS A 58 -9.76 -2.38 -2.52
C LYS A 58 -8.78 -3.43 -3.04
N ARG A 59 -7.88 -3.07 -3.96
CA ARG A 59 -6.83 -3.99 -4.44
C ARG A 59 -5.81 -4.28 -3.34
N LEU A 60 -5.40 -3.24 -2.60
CA LEU A 60 -4.51 -3.42 -1.44
C LEU A 60 -5.16 -4.28 -0.36
N ASP A 61 -6.45 -4.14 -0.08
CA ASP A 61 -7.15 -5.00 0.90
C ASP A 61 -7.12 -6.47 0.52
N LYS A 62 -7.29 -6.80 -0.78
CA LYS A 62 -7.18 -8.18 -1.26
C LYS A 62 -5.78 -8.76 -1.08
N VAL A 63 -4.74 -7.98 -1.36
CA VAL A 63 -3.35 -8.42 -1.17
C VAL A 63 -3.05 -8.56 0.33
N TRP A 64 -3.54 -7.64 1.15
CA TRP A 64 -3.37 -7.70 2.61
C TRP A 64 -3.96 -8.98 3.22
N ALA A 65 -5.14 -9.40 2.76
CA ALA A 65 -5.76 -10.65 3.21
C ALA A 65 -4.88 -11.89 2.96
N GLN A 66 -3.94 -11.84 2.02
CA GLN A 66 -2.99 -12.93 1.75
C GLN A 66 -1.69 -12.83 2.58
N ILE A 67 -1.50 -11.74 3.33
CA ILE A 67 -0.36 -11.51 4.23
C ILE A 67 -0.77 -11.82 5.68
N ASP A 68 -2.02 -11.52 6.01
CA ASP A 68 -2.59 -11.67 7.36
C ASP A 68 -3.15 -13.08 7.62
N GLY A 69 -3.55 -13.79 6.57
CA GLY A 69 -3.94 -15.20 6.63
C GLY A 69 -2.76 -16.14 6.46
#